data_AF-A0A933ZN78-F1
#
_entry.id   AF-A0A933ZN78-F1
#
_cell.length_a   1.000
_cell.length_b   1.000
_cell.length_c   1.000
_cell.angle_alpha   90.00
_cell.angle_beta   90.00
_cell.angle_gamma   90.00
#
_symmetry.space_group_name_H-M   'P 1'
#
loop_
_entity.id
_entity.type
_entity.pdbx_description
1 polymer ?
#
loop_
_entity_poly.entity_id
_entity_poly.type
_entity_poly.pdbx_seq_one_letter_code
_entity_poly.pdbx_strand_id
1 'polypeptide(L)'
;MPSQLDKADRRRSEARLERVREVAHTPYDEPLIADLQRISDLSPDLVKAEAATDGLTIWGSAGTLRTRYEALALRFDRGTPLAFAALADAARQYWDEWRKHWDKEQKENIR
;
A
#
# COMPACT_ATOMS: atom_id res chain seq x y z
N MET A 1 -8.62 -32.13 1.24
CA MET A 1 -9.85 -31.32 1.26
C MET A 1 -9.44 -29.89 1.58
N PRO A 2 -9.32 -28.98 0.59
CA PRO A 2 -8.89 -27.61 0.87
C PRO A 2 -9.97 -26.90 1.70
N SER A 3 -9.51 -26.38 2.83
CA SER A 3 -10.24 -25.66 3.85
C SER A 3 -11.17 -24.59 3.26
N GLN A 4 -12.41 -24.60 3.76
CA GLN A 4 -13.41 -23.54 3.63
C GLN A 4 -12.94 -22.27 4.37
N LEU A 5 -11.81 -21.69 3.95
CA LEU A 5 -11.60 -20.25 4.11
C LEU A 5 -12.58 -19.59 3.17
N ASP A 6 -13.75 -19.34 3.75
CA ASP A 6 -14.90 -18.69 3.19
C ASP A 6 -14.48 -17.49 2.35
N LYS A 7 -15.18 -17.31 1.24
CA LYS A 7 -15.13 -16.15 0.36
C LYS A 7 -15.77 -14.94 1.05
N ALA A 8 -15.46 -14.74 2.32
CA ALA A 8 -15.82 -13.58 3.10
C ALA A 8 -15.04 -12.41 2.53
N ASP A 9 -15.71 -11.69 1.62
CA ASP A 9 -15.63 -10.24 1.51
C ASP A 9 -14.18 -9.74 1.56
N ARG A 10 -13.38 -10.02 0.50
CA ARG A 10 -12.09 -9.35 0.28
C ARG A 10 -12.38 -7.88 0.05
N ARG A 11 -12.65 -7.15 1.13
CA ARG A 11 -12.79 -5.69 1.14
C ARG A 11 -11.47 -5.14 0.64
N ARG A 12 -11.44 -4.67 -0.61
CA ARG A 12 -10.27 -3.91 -1.05
C ARG A 12 -10.37 -2.56 -0.33
N SER A 13 -9.22 -2.14 0.18
CA SER A 13 -9.05 -0.81 0.74
C SER A 13 -8.45 0.04 -0.36
N GLU A 14 -9.06 1.18 -0.64
CA GLU A 14 -8.55 2.19 -1.55
C GLU A 14 -7.89 3.30 -0.74
N ALA A 15 -6.72 3.73 -1.20
CA ALA A 15 -6.04 4.92 -0.70
C ALA A 15 -6.17 6.03 -1.74
N ARG A 16 -6.71 7.17 -1.34
CA ARG A 16 -6.92 8.34 -2.21
C ARG A 16 -6.24 9.56 -1.63
N LEU A 17 -5.38 10.18 -2.44
CA LEU A 17 -4.81 11.49 -2.12
C LEU A 17 -5.80 12.59 -2.50
N GLU A 18 -6.04 13.51 -1.58
CA GLU A 18 -6.95 14.65 -1.78
C GLU A 18 -6.16 15.94 -1.98
N ARG A 19 -6.61 16.76 -2.93
CA ARG A 19 -6.00 18.05 -3.29
C ARG A 19 -4.50 17.91 -3.59
N VAL A 20 -4.18 16.98 -4.48
CA VAL A 20 -2.83 16.75 -4.98
C VAL A 20 -2.36 18.01 -5.71
N ARG A 21 -1.22 18.57 -5.28
CA ARG A 21 -0.62 19.79 -5.83
C ARG A 21 0.50 19.49 -6.82
N GLU A 22 1.17 18.35 -6.65
CA GLU A 22 2.29 17.95 -7.47
C GLU A 22 2.38 16.42 -7.53
N VAL A 23 2.71 15.91 -8.71
CA VAL A 23 3.07 14.52 -8.96
C VAL A 23 4.25 14.53 -9.90
N ALA A 24 5.32 13.83 -9.55
CA ALA A 24 6.46 13.67 -10.44
C ALA A 24 7.08 12.29 -10.29
N HIS A 25 7.47 11.68 -11.40
CA HIS A 25 8.17 10.41 -11.44
C HIS A 25 9.62 10.64 -11.87
N THR A 26 10.57 10.09 -11.12
CA THR A 26 11.98 10.06 -11.50
C THR A 26 12.36 8.60 -11.75
N PRO A 27 12.42 8.16 -13.01
CA PRO A 27 13.05 6.89 -13.35
C PRO A 27 14.53 6.93 -12.96
N TYR A 28 15.15 5.78 -12.66
CA TYR A 28 16.53 5.78 -12.16
C TYR A 28 17.56 6.31 -13.16
N ASP A 29 17.35 6.04 -14.45
CA ASP A 29 18.29 6.37 -15.52
C ASP A 29 17.76 7.45 -16.48
N GLU A 30 16.63 8.08 -16.15
CA GLU A 30 15.98 9.07 -17.01
C GLU A 30 15.67 10.37 -16.26
N PRO A 31 15.44 11.48 -17.00
CA PRO A 31 15.01 12.73 -16.38
C PRO A 31 13.68 12.63 -15.64
N LEU A 32 13.46 13.59 -14.74
CA LEU A 32 12.18 13.80 -14.06
C LEU A 32 11.04 13.97 -15.08
N ILE A 33 9.95 13.25 -14.85
CA ILE A 33 8.70 13.32 -15.60
C ILE A 33 7.63 13.91 -14.68
N ALA A 34 7.07 15.06 -15.05
CA ALA A 34 5.97 15.70 -14.32
C ALA A 34 4.63 15.65 -15.08
N ASP A 35 4.64 15.10 -16.30
CA ASP A 35 3.45 14.93 -17.12
C ASP A 35 2.65 13.71 -16.64
N LEU A 36 1.42 13.93 -16.16
CA LEU A 36 0.59 12.87 -15.58
C LEU A 36 0.24 11.77 -16.57
N GLN A 37 0.07 12.10 -17.86
CA GLN A 37 -0.27 11.11 -18.87
C GLN A 37 0.93 10.19 -19.10
N ARG A 38 2.13 10.76 -19.28
CA ARG A 38 3.36 9.95 -19.41
C ARG A 38 3.63 9.12 -18.17
N ILE A 39 3.40 9.65 -16.97
CA ILE A 39 3.52 8.87 -15.73
C ILE A 39 2.54 7.70 -15.72
N SER A 40 1.28 7.92 -16.14
CA SER A 40 0.28 6.86 -16.24
C SER A 40 0.66 5.79 -17.27
N ASP A 41 1.19 6.20 -18.42
CA ASP A 41 1.57 5.29 -19.50
C ASP A 41 2.74 4.38 -19.10
N LEU A 42 3.61 4.84 -18.20
CA LEU A 42 4.68 4.03 -17.61
C LEU A 42 4.17 2.97 -16.63
N SER A 43 2.95 3.13 -16.11
CA SER A 43 2.35 2.21 -15.13
C SER A 43 3.33 1.79 -14.02
N PRO A 44 3.91 2.74 -13.27
CA PRO A 44 4.98 2.45 -12.31
C PRO A 44 4.49 1.49 -11.23
N ASP A 45 5.31 0.48 -10.95
CA ASP A 45 5.05 -0.46 -9.88
C ASP A 45 5.31 0.19 -8.51
N LEU A 46 4.52 -0.18 -7.51
CA LEU A 46 4.62 0.40 -6.17
C LEU A 46 5.15 -0.67 -5.21
N VAL A 47 6.39 -0.49 -4.75
CA VAL A 47 7.10 -1.42 -3.86
C VAL A 47 7.04 -0.95 -2.41
N LYS A 48 7.30 0.34 -2.17
CA LYS A 48 7.35 0.92 -0.81
C LYS A 48 6.88 2.36 -0.84
N ALA A 49 6.13 2.80 0.17
CA ALA A 49 5.79 4.20 0.37
C ALA A 49 6.36 4.71 1.68
N GLU A 50 6.90 5.93 1.66
CA GLU A 50 7.47 6.61 2.81
C GLU A 50 6.97 8.05 2.87
N ALA A 51 6.60 8.49 4.08
CA ALA A 51 6.26 9.88 4.32
C ALA A 51 7.53 10.74 4.23
N ALA A 52 7.44 11.82 3.45
CA ALA A 52 8.41 12.90 3.43
C ALA A 52 7.80 14.12 4.17
N THR A 53 8.64 15.11 4.50
CA THR A 53 8.22 16.30 5.26
C THR A 53 7.02 17.03 4.63
N ASP A 54 6.88 17.00 3.30
CA ASP A 54 5.85 17.72 2.53
C ASP A 54 5.07 16.82 1.54
N GLY A 55 5.14 15.50 1.69
CA GLY A 55 4.53 14.59 0.71
C GLY A 55 4.75 13.11 0.97
N LEU A 56 4.52 12.31 -0.07
CA LEU A 56 4.76 10.87 -0.07
C LEU A 56 5.75 10.53 -1.19
N THR A 57 6.79 9.78 -0.85
CA THR A 57 7.67 9.14 -1.83
C THR A 57 7.28 7.68 -1.94
N ILE A 58 6.92 7.25 -3.14
CA ILE A 58 6.62 5.86 -3.45
C ILE A 58 7.74 5.33 -4.34
N TRP A 59 8.44 4.33 -3.83
CA TRP A 59 9.50 3.60 -4.51
C TRP A 59 8.89 2.50 -5.36
N GLY A 60 9.31 2.44 -6.62
CA GLY A 60 9.07 1.34 -7.55
C GLY A 60 10.37 0.65 -7.96
N SER A 61 10.26 -0.41 -8.75
CA SER A 61 11.43 -1.10 -9.32
C SER A 61 12.10 -0.30 -10.43
N ALA A 62 11.37 0.59 -11.12
CA ALA A 62 11.89 1.40 -12.21
C ALA A 62 12.19 2.87 -11.85
N GLY A 63 11.87 3.30 -10.63
CA GLY A 63 12.11 4.67 -10.20
C GLY A 63 11.33 5.06 -8.95
N THR A 64 11.14 6.36 -8.76
CA THR A 64 10.40 6.91 -7.62
C THR A 64 9.28 7.83 -8.07
N LEU A 65 8.12 7.72 -7.45
CA LEU A 65 6.98 8.61 -7.62
C LEU A 65 6.86 9.51 -6.38
N ARG A 66 6.91 10.82 -6.57
CA ARG A 66 6.76 11.81 -5.50
C ARG A 66 5.44 12.53 -5.67
N THR A 67 4.73 12.71 -4.55
CA THR A 67 3.45 13.41 -4.54
C THR A 67 3.39 14.41 -3.39
N ARG A 68 2.80 15.58 -3.64
CA ARG A 68 2.43 16.57 -2.62
C ARG A 68 0.91 16.68 -2.56
N TYR A 69 0.35 16.60 -1.38
CA TYR A 69 -1.11 16.55 -1.16
C TYR A 69 -1.47 17.22 0.17
N GLU A 70 -2.75 17.56 0.35
CA GLU A 70 -3.22 18.16 1.61
C GLU A 70 -3.67 17.10 2.61
N ALA A 71 -4.34 16.05 2.14
CA ALA A 71 -4.82 14.96 2.98
C ALA A 71 -4.78 13.60 2.25
N LEU A 72 -4.59 12.53 3.02
CA LEU A 72 -4.74 11.15 2.57
C LEU A 72 -6.04 10.59 3.18
N ALA A 73 -6.96 10.15 2.31
CA ALA A 73 -8.18 9.48 2.71
C ALA A 73 -8.08 7.99 2.38
N LEU A 74 -8.30 7.15 3.39
CA LEU A 74 -8.44 5.71 3.21
C LEU A 74 -9.93 5.37 3.20
N ARG A 75 -10.37 4.50 2.30
CA ARG A 75 -11.77 4.08 2.17
C ARG A 75 -11.86 2.60 1.87
N PHE A 76 -12.94 1.95 2.29
CA PHE A 76 -13.34 0.67 1.71
C PHE A 76 -14.02 0.88 0.35
N ASP A 77 -14.09 -0.15 -0.49
CA ASP A 77 -14.74 -0.13 -1.82
C ASP A 77 -16.16 0.50 -1.85
N ARG A 78 -16.85 0.54 -0.71
CA ARG A 78 -18.19 1.17 -0.58
C ARG A 78 -18.12 2.67 -0.24
N GLY A 79 -16.94 3.28 -0.31
CA GLY A 79 -16.69 4.69 0.00
C GLY A 79 -16.61 5.03 1.49
N THR A 80 -16.84 4.05 2.38
CA THR A 80 -16.79 4.23 3.83
C THR A 80 -15.37 4.63 4.26
N PRO A 81 -15.18 5.78 4.93
CA PRO A 81 -13.89 6.19 5.44
C PRO A 81 -13.31 5.13 6.39
N LEU A 82 -12.03 4.81 6.17
CA LEU A 82 -11.26 3.92 7.02
C LEU A 82 -10.39 4.78 7.94
N ALA A 83 -10.65 4.66 9.25
CA ALA A 83 -9.79 5.27 10.24
C ALA A 83 -8.41 4.60 10.23
N PHE A 84 -7.33 5.39 10.32
CA PHE A 84 -5.97 4.86 10.33
C PHE A 84 -5.74 3.87 11.49
N ALA A 85 -6.37 4.10 12.64
CA ALA A 85 -6.35 3.17 13.77
C ALA A 85 -6.89 1.78 13.40
N ALA A 86 -7.96 1.71 12.62
CA ALA A 86 -8.54 0.44 12.17
C ALA A 86 -7.60 -0.30 11.21
N LEU A 87 -6.82 0.43 10.39
CA LEU A 87 -5.79 -0.18 9.54
C LEU A 87 -4.63 -0.73 10.37
N ALA A 88 -4.15 0.03 11.36
CA ALA A 88 -3.07 -0.40 12.24
C ALA A 88 -3.47 -1.63 13.06
N ASP A 89 -4.69 -1.67 13.58
CA ASP A 89 -5.24 -2.82 14.31
C ASP A 89 -5.35 -4.06 13.40
N ALA A 90 -5.86 -3.89 12.17
CA ALA A 90 -5.94 -4.98 11.19
C ALA A 90 -4.56 -5.50 10.79
N ALA A 91 -3.59 -4.62 10.56
CA ALA A 91 -2.21 -5.01 10.24
C ALA A 91 -1.57 -5.77 11.41
N ARG A 92 -1.74 -5.29 12.64
CA ARG A 92 -1.25 -5.99 13.83
C ARG A 92 -1.88 -7.37 13.94
N GLN A 93 -3.19 -7.49 13.77
CA GLN A 93 -3.89 -8.78 13.84
C GLN A 93 -3.35 -9.77 12.80
N TYR A 94 -3.18 -9.31 11.55
CA TYR A 94 -2.59 -10.14 10.49
C TYR A 94 -1.19 -10.65 10.88
N TRP A 95 -0.31 -9.78 11.38
CA TRP A 95 1.04 -10.17 11.80
C TRP A 95 1.07 -11.04 13.06
N ASP A 96 0.12 -10.86 13.98
CA ASP A 96 -0.04 -11.73 15.16
C ASP A 96 -0.49 -13.13 14.74
N GLU A 97 -1.45 -13.23 13.82
CA GLU A 97 -1.92 -14.52 13.26
C GLU A 97 -0.80 -15.22 12.48
N TRP A 98 -0.12 -14.49 11.60
CA TRP A 98 1.01 -15.01 10.85
C TRP A 98 2.12 -15.56 11.77
N ARG A 99 2.47 -14.83 12.84
CA ARG A 99 3.45 -15.31 13.84
C ARG A 99 3.00 -16.57 14.55
N LYS A 100 1.72 -16.66 14.94
CA LYS A 100 1.16 -17.87 15.57
C LYS A 100 1.23 -19.09 14.65
N HIS A 101 1.00 -18.90 13.35
CA HIS A 101 1.14 -19.97 12.36
C HIS A 101 2.59 -20.44 12.25
N TRP A 102 3.55 -19.52 12.15
CA TRP A 102 4.97 -19.83 12.11
C TRP A 102 5.48 -20.55 13.37
N ASP A 103 5.07 -20.09 14.55
CA ASP A 103 5.45 -20.73 15.82
C ASP A 103 4.88 -22.14 15.98
N LYS A 104 3.71 -22.41 15.38
CA LYS A 104 3.08 -23.73 15.41
C LYS A 104 3.82 -24.71 14.49
N GLU A 105 4.16 -24.30 13.27
CA GLU A 105 4.90 -25.13 12.31
C GLU A 105 6.31 -25.48 12.81
N GLN A 106 6.98 -24.55 13.50
CA GLN A 106 8.30 -24.81 14.11
C GLN A 106 8.23 -25.83 15.26
N LYS A 107 7.16 -25.82 16.07
CA LYS A 107 6.98 -26.78 17.18
C LYS A 107 6.63 -28.19 16.71
N GLU A 108 5.97 -28.32 15.56
CA GLU A 108 5.63 -29.62 14.96
C GLU A 108 6.84 -30.26 14.24
N ASN A 109 7.80 -29.46 13.73
CA ASN A 109 9.04 -29.95 13.10
C ASN A 109 10.18 -30.31 14.07
N ILE A 110 10.02 -30.09 15.38
CA ILE A 110 11.01 -30.43 16.42
C ILE A 110 10.57 -31.68 17.23
N ARG A 111 9.55 -32.41 16.76
CA ARG A 111 9.08 -33.67 17.38
C ARG A 111 9.41 -34.90 16.55
#